data_AF-A0A2E5STL1-F1
#
_entry.id   AF-A0A2E5STL1-F1
#
_cell.length_a   1.000
_cell.length_b   1.000
_cell.length_c   1.000
_cell.angle_alpha   90.00
_cell.angle_beta   90.00
_cell.angle_gamma   90.00
#
_symmetry.space_group_name_H-M   'P 1'
#
loop_
_entity.id
_entity.type
_entity.pdbx_description
1 polymer ?
#
loop_
_entity_poly.entity_id
_entity_poly.type
_entity_poly.pdbx_seq_one_letter_code
_entity_poly.pdbx_strand_id
1 'polypeptide(L)'
;KEDLTIFKAMGMKSRDIEMTFSIQGLAINVFGGLVGTMFGVSLVLAQAKWGLITLEGSVVPAYPVILKMGDIGGILAVVIGIGGLGSAAMVRFLIRKIVV
;
A
#
# COMPACT_ATOMS: atom_id res chain seq x y z
N LYS A 1 6.00 -17.48 9.00
CA LYS A 1 6.58 -18.82 8.74
C LYS A 1 6.08 -19.83 9.76
N GLU A 2 6.15 -19.54 11.06
CA GLU A 2 5.52 -20.38 12.10
C GLU A 2 4.02 -20.58 11.84
N ASP A 3 3.25 -19.52 11.60
CA ASP A 3 1.81 -19.64 11.35
C ASP A 3 1.46 -20.58 10.19
N LEU A 4 2.22 -20.50 9.09
CA LEU A 4 2.09 -21.40 7.93
C LEU A 4 2.28 -22.87 8.33
N THR A 5 3.28 -23.15 9.17
CA THR A 5 3.55 -24.49 9.69
C THR A 5 2.48 -24.95 10.67
N ILE A 6 1.98 -24.06 11.54
CA ILE A 6 0.90 -24.35 12.48
C ILE A 6 -0.38 -24.69 11.71
N PHE A 7 -0.79 -23.88 10.74
CA PHE A 7 -1.98 -24.16 9.91
C PHE A 7 -1.85 -25.48 9.14
N LYS A 8 -0.65 -25.78 8.62
CA LYS A 8 -0.39 -27.05 7.95
C LYS A 8 -0.44 -28.23 8.92
N ALA A 9 0.07 -28.09 10.14
CA ALA A 9 -0.02 -29.10 11.20
C ALA A 9 -1.47 -29.31 11.69
N MET A 10 -2.31 -28.28 11.64
CA MET A 10 -3.75 -28.36 11.89
C MET A 10 -4.55 -28.99 10.74
N GLY A 11 -3.89 -29.45 9.67
CA GLY A 11 -4.53 -30.16 8.55
C GLY A 11 -5.05 -29.26 7.43
N MET A 12 -4.73 -27.97 7.42
CA MET A 12 -5.14 -27.07 6.36
C MET A 12 -4.34 -27.34 5.08
N LYS A 13 -5.02 -27.36 3.92
CA LYS A 13 -4.40 -27.62 2.62
C LYS A 13 -3.51 -26.44 2.23
N SER A 14 -2.32 -26.71 1.66
CA SER A 14 -1.36 -25.67 1.26
C SER A 14 -1.95 -24.55 0.38
N ARG A 15 -2.94 -24.90 -0.45
CA ARG A 15 -3.65 -23.95 -1.33
C ARG A 15 -4.55 -22.99 -0.56
N ASP A 16 -5.20 -23.46 0.50
CA ASP A 16 -6.09 -22.63 1.32
C ASP A 16 -5.26 -21.65 2.14
N ILE A 17 -4.13 -22.14 2.67
CA ILE A 17 -3.15 -21.29 3.35
C ILE A 17 -2.61 -20.20 2.40
N GLU A 18 -2.24 -20.55 1.17
CA GLU A 18 -1.81 -19.56 0.15
C GLU A 18 -2.85 -18.47 -0.07
N MET A 19 -4.12 -18.87 -0.22
CA MET A 19 -5.22 -17.97 -0.50
C MET A 19 -5.48 -17.03 0.69
N THR A 20 -5.56 -17.55 1.92
CA THR A 20 -5.80 -16.74 3.12
C THR A 20 -4.72 -15.70 3.31
N PHE A 21 -3.44 -16.09 3.25
CA PHE A 21 -2.33 -15.16 3.41
C PHE A 21 -2.24 -14.13 2.28
N SER A 22 -2.53 -14.55 1.03
CA SER A 22 -2.55 -13.63 -0.11
C SER A 22 -3.64 -12.56 0.03
N ILE A 23 -4.84 -12.97 0.45
CA ILE A 23 -5.97 -12.05 0.70
C ILE A 23 -5.65 -11.11 1.86
N GLN A 24 -5.06 -11.62 2.95
CA GLN A 24 -4.68 -10.79 4.08
C GLN A 24 -3.62 -9.75 3.69
N GLY A 25 -2.59 -10.14 2.93
CA GLY A 25 -1.59 -9.20 2.43
C GLY A 25 -2.17 -8.18 1.46
N LEU A 26 -3.12 -8.58 0.60
CA LEU A 26 -3.84 -7.64 -0.26
C LEU A 26 -4.69 -6.65 0.57
N ALA A 27 -5.40 -7.14 1.59
CA ALA A 27 -6.21 -6.29 2.47
C ALA A 27 -5.37 -5.26 3.21
N ILE A 28 -4.20 -5.65 3.74
CA ILE A 28 -3.24 -4.73 4.37
C ILE A 28 -2.76 -3.68 3.37
N ASN A 29 -2.43 -4.09 2.15
CA ASN A 29 -2.00 -3.15 1.11
C ASN A 29 -3.09 -2.13 0.76
N VAL A 30 -4.33 -2.59 0.56
CA VAL A 30 -5.47 -1.70 0.29
C VAL A 30 -5.70 -0.72 1.44
N PHE A 31 -5.65 -1.21 2.68
CA PHE A 31 -5.82 -0.35 3.86
C PHE A 31 -4.69 0.68 3.98
N GLY A 32 -3.44 0.26 3.80
CA GLY A 32 -2.28 1.15 3.80
C GLY A 32 -2.35 2.19 2.68
N GLY A 33 -2.81 1.80 1.48
CA GLY A 33 -3.05 2.70 0.37
C GLY A 33 -4.12 3.74 0.70
N LEU A 34 -5.26 3.32 1.27
CA LEU A 34 -6.33 4.22 1.66
C LEU A 34 -5.87 5.26 2.68
N VAL A 35 -5.21 4.80 3.76
CA VAL A 35 -4.71 5.67 4.83
C VAL A 35 -3.61 6.60 4.31
N GLY A 36 -2.67 6.08 3.51
CA GLY A 36 -1.60 6.86 2.91
C GLY A 36 -2.14 7.94 1.96
N THR A 37 -3.13 7.62 1.14
CA THR A 37 -3.80 8.58 0.26
C THR A 37 -4.54 9.65 1.07
N MET A 38 -5.30 9.27 2.11
CA MET A 38 -5.97 10.26 2.96
C MET A 38 -4.96 11.20 3.64
N PHE A 39 -3.85 10.66 4.13
CA PHE A 39 -2.79 11.44 4.75
C PHE A 39 -2.14 12.39 3.74
N GLY A 40 -1.78 11.89 2.55
CA GLY A 40 -1.18 12.70 1.48
C GLY A 40 -2.09 13.83 1.00
N VAL A 41 -3.39 13.56 0.79
CA VAL A 41 -4.38 14.59 0.44
C VAL A 41 -4.52 15.62 1.55
N SER A 42 -4.55 15.18 2.81
CA SER A 42 -4.63 16.09 3.97
C SER A 42 -3.41 17.02 4.04
N LEU A 43 -2.21 16.49 3.75
CA LEU A 43 -1.00 17.30 3.67
C LEU A 43 -1.05 18.34 2.54
N VAL A 44 -1.53 17.97 1.35
CA VAL A 44 -1.63 18.93 0.24
C VAL A 44 -2.67 20.01 0.54
N LEU A 45 -3.80 19.67 1.15
CA LEU A 45 -4.81 20.65 1.58
C LEU A 45 -4.28 21.57 2.69
N ALA A 46 -3.53 21.01 3.65
CA ALA A 46 -2.85 21.78 4.68
C ALA A 46 -1.83 22.75 4.06
N GLN A 47 -1.06 22.30 3.06
CA GLN A 47 -0.13 23.15 2.31
C GLN A 47 -0.85 24.24 1.53
N ALA A 48 -2.00 23.95 0.92
CA ALA A 48 -2.79 24.94 0.18
C ALA A 48 -3.39 26.03 1.10
N LYS A 49 -3.82 25.66 2.31
CA LYS A 49 -4.46 26.59 3.26
C LYS A 49 -3.46 27.41 4.07
N TRP A 50 -2.38 26.77 4.54
CA TRP A 50 -1.42 27.41 5.45
C TRP A 50 -0.13 27.84 4.76
N GLY A 51 0.11 27.45 3.51
CA GLY A 51 1.32 27.83 2.80
C GLY A 51 2.59 27.40 3.53
N LEU A 52 2.59 26.20 4.14
CA LEU A 52 3.69 25.69 4.99
C LEU A 52 5.07 25.76 4.33
N ILE A 53 5.10 25.69 2.99
CA ILE A 53 6.31 25.80 2.18
C ILE A 53 6.19 27.09 1.37
N THR A 54 6.89 28.12 1.84
CA THR A 54 7.01 29.41 1.17
C THR A 54 8.22 29.41 0.23
N LEU A 55 8.08 30.01 -0.95
CA LEU A 55 9.20 30.25 -1.85
C LEU A 55 9.91 31.53 -1.41
N GLU A 56 11.13 31.43 -0.86
CA GLU A 56 11.99 32.61 -0.68
C GLU A 56 12.41 33.13 -2.07
N GLY A 57 12.09 34.40 -2.37
CA GLY A 57 12.51 35.07 -3.62
C GLY A 57 11.48 35.14 -4.76
N SER A 58 10.21 34.77 -4.53
CA SER A 58 9.12 34.84 -5.53
C SER A 58 8.05 35.89 -5.19
N VAL A 59 7.45 36.51 -6.21
CA VAL A 59 6.33 37.49 -6.10
C VAL A 59 5.03 36.84 -5.59
N VAL A 60 4.98 35.50 -5.55
CA VAL A 60 3.85 34.72 -5.03
C VAL A 60 4.27 34.04 -3.71
N PRO A 61 3.61 34.34 -2.58
CA PRO A 61 4.07 33.95 -1.23
C PRO A 61 3.95 32.45 -0.89
N ALA A 62 3.31 31.63 -1.73
CA ALA A 62 3.13 30.20 -1.48
C ALA A 62 3.33 29.35 -2.75
N TYR A 63 3.87 28.13 -2.60
CA TYR A 63 4.03 27.19 -3.71
C TYR A 63 2.65 26.69 -4.18
N PRO A 64 2.24 26.97 -5.43
CA PRO A 64 0.90 26.59 -5.90
C PRO A 64 0.79 25.08 -6.04
N VAL A 65 -0.05 24.47 -5.21
CA VAL A 65 -0.40 23.04 -5.27
C VAL A 65 -1.75 22.86 -5.96
N ILE A 66 -1.77 22.05 -7.02
CA ILE A 66 -2.99 21.69 -7.74
C ILE A 66 -3.21 20.19 -7.53
N LEU A 67 -4.22 19.83 -6.74
CA LEU A 67 -4.59 18.44 -6.54
C LEU A 67 -5.42 17.96 -7.74
N LYS A 68 -4.87 17.07 -8.56
CA LYS A 68 -5.63 16.44 -9.65
C LYS A 68 -6.19 15.10 -9.18
N MET A 69 -7.48 14.86 -9.43
CA MET A 69 -8.13 13.58 -9.14
C MET A 69 -7.44 12.39 -9.84
N GLY A 70 -6.84 12.62 -11.01
CA GLY A 70 -6.07 11.60 -11.74
C GLY A 70 -4.83 11.09 -10.99
N ASP A 71 -4.18 11.96 -10.21
CA ASP A 71 -2.97 11.59 -9.45
C ASP A 71 -3.31 10.64 -8.30
N ILE A 72 -4.48 10.83 -7.67
CA ILE A 72 -5.00 9.93 -6.63
C ILE A 72 -5.23 8.52 -7.19
N GLY A 73 -5.89 8.44 -8.36
CA GLY A 73 -6.11 7.17 -9.03
C GLY A 73 -4.80 6.47 -9.43
N GLY A 74 -3.82 7.23 -9.93
CA GLY A 74 -2.50 6.72 -10.28
C GLY A 74 -1.75 6.16 -9.08
N ILE A 75 -1.73 6.88 -7.96
CA ILE A 75 -1.08 6.42 -6.72
C ILE A 75 -1.74 5.12 -6.22
N LEU A 76 -3.07 5.07 -6.17
CA LEU A 76 -3.78 3.86 -5.75
C LEU A 76 -3.47 2.67 -6.68
N ALA A 77 -3.44 2.88 -7.99
CA ALA A 77 -3.09 1.83 -8.94
C ALA A 77 -1.66 1.31 -8.72
N VAL A 78 -0.69 2.20 -8.47
CA VAL A 78 0.70 1.84 -8.17
C VAL A 78 0.80 1.07 -6.85
N VAL A 79 0.15 1.55 -5.79
CA VAL A 79 0.18 0.90 -4.46
C VAL A 79 -0.46 -0.49 -4.52
N ILE A 80 -1.66 -0.60 -5.09
CA ILE A 80 -2.36 -1.88 -5.23
C ILE A 80 -1.57 -2.82 -6.14
N GLY A 81 -1.05 -2.32 -7.26
CA GLY A 81 -0.26 -3.10 -8.22
C GLY A 81 1.01 -3.66 -7.60
N ILE A 82 1.90 -2.79 -7.10
CA ILE A 82 3.20 -3.19 -6.57
C ILE A 82 3.03 -3.99 -5.27
N GLY A 83 2.23 -3.52 -4.32
CA GLY A 83 2.06 -4.21 -3.05
C GLY A 83 1.24 -5.51 -3.18
N GLY A 84 0.29 -5.58 -4.12
CA GLY A 84 -0.48 -6.79 -4.40
C GLY A 84 0.38 -7.87 -5.06
N LEU A 85 1.17 -7.49 -6.07
CA LEU A 85 2.14 -8.39 -6.70
C LEU A 85 3.22 -8.84 -5.71
N GLY A 86 3.74 -7.92 -4.90
CA GLY A 86 4.74 -8.22 -3.86
C GLY A 86 4.22 -9.22 -2.83
N SER A 87 3.00 -9.03 -2.34
CA SER A 87 2.33 -9.96 -1.42
C SER A 87 2.17 -11.35 -2.05
N ALA A 88 1.56 -11.43 -3.24
CA ALA A 88 1.32 -12.70 -3.91
C ALA A 88 2.63 -13.45 -4.26
N ALA A 89 3.66 -12.72 -4.71
CA ALA A 89 4.96 -13.29 -5.01
C ALA A 89 5.65 -13.83 -3.75
N MET A 90 5.57 -13.10 -2.63
CA MET A 90 6.20 -13.50 -1.37
C MET A 90 5.55 -14.77 -0.79
N VAL A 91 4.23 -14.86 -0.82
CA VAL A 91 3.50 -16.07 -0.37
C VAL A 91 3.87 -17.28 -1.25
N ARG A 92 3.88 -17.13 -2.59
CA ARG A 92 4.31 -18.20 -3.50
C ARG A 92 5.75 -18.64 -3.27
N PHE A 93 6.66 -17.69 -3.02
CA PHE A 93 8.06 -17.99 -2.74
C PHE A 93 8.22 -18.75 -1.41
N LEU A 94 7.50 -18.36 -0.36
CA LEU A 94 7.55 -19.07 0.93
C LEU A 94 7.01 -20.49 0.85
N ILE A 95 5.89 -20.72 0.15
CA ILE A 95 5.30 -22.05 0.03
C ILE A 95 6.23 -22.98 -0.75
N ARG A 96 6.84 -22.52 -1.84
CA ARG A 96 7.84 -23.30 -2.58
C ARG A 96 9.03 -23.71 -1.72
N LYS A 97 9.47 -22.83 -0.81
CA LYS A 97 10.60 -23.09 0.11
C LYS A 97 10.24 -23.99 1.30
N ILE A 98 8.96 -24.22 1.60
CA ILE A 98 8.49 -25.10 2.70
C ILE A 98 8.15 -26.50 2.18
N VAL A 99 7.93 -26.66 0.87
CA VAL A 99 7.58 -27.94 0.23
C VAL A 99 8.81 -28.68 -0.32
N VAL A 100 9.94 -27.99 -0.52
CA VAL A 100 11.26 -28.56 -0.84
C VAL A 100 12.11 -28.59 0.42
#